data_AF-X0Y8Z8-F1
#
_entry.id   AF-X0Y8Z8-F1
#
_cell.length_a   1.000
_cell.length_b   1.000
_cell.length_c   1.000
_cell.angle_alpha   90.00
_cell.angle_beta   90.00
_cell.angle_gamma   90.00
#
_symmetry.space_group_name_H-M   'P 1'
#
loop_
_entity.id
_entity.type
_entity.pdbx_description
1 polymer ?
#
loop_
_entity_poly.entity_id
_entity_poly.type
_entity_poly.pdbx_seq_one_letter_code
_entity_poly.pdbx_strand_id
1 'polypeptide(L)'
;GKTQRAKERYEAKLTGRRRDEAEDEAKRTARQEQGRKSSQIKELFKQAEDMFVSERYDEAESAVRSILSVDPDNGEAKIMLDTVDRARSRLAFLELSEKRAREYREHWKQTQEATRIQGETETIVYPDDWKDLTFRRERLLDELQPEASAVDQAVRDKLRRPVTFGFTDSPLEDVVDFMRQVGDLNIVVDTRVLAAAGAGGYRVTLSLTEVPMEDALDFILDLVDL
;
A
#
# COMPACT_ATOMS: atom_id res chain seq x y z
N GLY A 1 18.77 -53.10 -97.34
CA GLY A 1 17.53 -53.75 -97.83
C GLY A 1 16.31 -52.98 -97.39
N LYS A 2 15.30 -52.83 -98.26
CA LYS A 2 14.03 -52.12 -97.96
C LYS A 2 13.28 -52.69 -96.74
N THR A 3 13.48 -53.97 -96.45
CA THR A 3 12.95 -54.72 -95.30
C THR A 3 13.50 -54.27 -93.95
N GLN A 4 14.75 -53.80 -93.88
CA GLN A 4 15.42 -53.42 -92.63
C GLN A 4 14.91 -52.07 -92.10
N ARG A 5 14.74 -51.09 -93.00
CA ARG A 5 14.12 -49.79 -92.70
C ARG A 5 12.64 -49.89 -92.31
N ALA A 6 11.93 -50.91 -92.81
CA ALA A 6 10.55 -51.17 -92.44
C ALA A 6 10.43 -51.75 -91.01
N LYS A 7 11.35 -52.64 -90.63
CA LYS A 7 11.46 -53.18 -89.27
C LYS A 7 11.77 -52.07 -88.25
N GLU A 8 12.77 -51.24 -88.53
CA GLU A 8 13.15 -50.10 -87.65
C GLU A 8 11.99 -49.10 -87.46
N ARG A 9 11.24 -48.78 -88.51
CA ARG A 9 10.05 -47.91 -88.41
C ARG A 9 8.93 -48.54 -87.60
N TYR A 10 8.75 -49.86 -87.70
CA TYR A 10 7.73 -50.58 -86.94
C TYR A 10 8.10 -50.65 -85.45
N GLU A 11 9.36 -50.97 -85.15
CA GLU A 11 9.89 -50.98 -83.79
C GLU A 11 9.82 -49.59 -83.15
N ALA A 12 10.19 -48.52 -83.88
CA ALA A 12 10.07 -47.14 -83.41
C ALA A 12 8.61 -46.74 -83.11
N LYS A 13 7.64 -47.18 -83.94
CA LYS A 13 6.21 -47.00 -83.69
C LYS A 13 5.73 -47.75 -82.44
N LEU A 14 6.22 -48.98 -82.25
CA LEU A 14 5.87 -49.80 -81.10
C LEU A 14 6.41 -49.20 -79.79
N THR A 15 7.65 -48.69 -79.81
CA THR A 15 8.27 -48.02 -78.66
C THR A 15 7.60 -46.68 -78.33
N GLY A 16 7.17 -45.92 -79.35
CA GLY A 16 6.40 -44.69 -79.15
C GLY A 16 5.07 -44.97 -78.47
N ARG A 17 4.31 -45.96 -78.97
CA ARG A 17 3.02 -46.35 -78.40
C ARG A 17 3.11 -46.84 -76.95
N ARG A 18 4.15 -47.62 -76.61
CA ARG A 18 4.43 -48.04 -75.23
C ARG A 18 4.81 -46.88 -74.31
N ARG A 19 5.51 -45.86 -74.84
CA ARG A 19 5.82 -44.63 -74.09
C ARG A 19 4.56 -43.84 -73.81
N ASP A 20 3.71 -43.65 -74.83
CA ASP A 20 2.45 -42.91 -74.70
C ASP A 20 1.51 -43.61 -73.71
N GLU A 21 1.37 -44.94 -73.79
CA GLU A 21 0.59 -45.75 -72.86
C GLU A 21 1.12 -45.66 -71.42
N ALA A 22 2.45 -45.75 -71.23
CA ALA A 22 3.06 -45.61 -69.91
C ALA A 22 2.92 -44.19 -69.34
N GLU A 23 2.98 -43.16 -70.19
CA GLU A 23 2.81 -41.76 -69.78
C GLU A 23 1.35 -41.47 -69.39
N ASP A 24 0.39 -42.01 -70.13
CA ASP A 24 -1.04 -41.90 -69.80
C ASP A 24 -1.38 -42.66 -68.52
N GLU A 25 -0.80 -43.84 -68.30
CA GLU A 25 -0.98 -44.62 -67.08
C GLU A 25 -0.33 -43.93 -65.86
N ALA A 26 0.85 -43.34 -66.03
CA ALA A 26 1.51 -42.50 -65.02
C ALA A 26 0.68 -41.25 -64.68
N LYS A 27 0.06 -40.59 -65.67
CA LYS A 27 -0.83 -39.44 -65.43
C LYS A 27 -2.11 -39.85 -64.70
N ARG A 28 -2.69 -41.00 -65.02
CA ARG A 28 -3.90 -41.52 -64.36
C ARG A 28 -3.65 -41.87 -62.91
N THR A 29 -2.56 -42.59 -62.63
CA THR A 29 -2.16 -42.97 -61.27
C THR A 29 -1.84 -41.73 -60.44
N ALA A 30 -1.06 -40.79 -60.97
CA ALA A 30 -0.77 -39.52 -60.30
C ALA A 30 -2.04 -38.73 -59.95
N ARG A 31 -3.02 -38.63 -60.88
CA ARG A 31 -4.31 -37.98 -60.62
C ARG A 31 -5.11 -38.68 -59.53
N GLN A 32 -5.12 -40.02 -59.50
CA GLN A 32 -5.81 -40.77 -58.46
C GLN A 32 -5.16 -40.59 -57.08
N GLU A 33 -3.84 -40.60 -57.01
CA GLU A 33 -3.12 -40.34 -55.76
C GLU A 33 -3.37 -38.93 -55.24
N GLN A 34 -3.31 -37.93 -56.12
CA GLN A 34 -3.58 -36.54 -55.75
C GLN A 34 -5.03 -36.34 -55.30
N GLY A 35 -5.98 -37.02 -55.95
CA GLY A 35 -7.39 -37.04 -55.53
C GLY A 35 -7.57 -37.67 -54.13
N ARG A 36 -6.89 -38.78 -53.85
CA ARG A 36 -6.91 -39.42 -52.52
C ARG A 36 -6.34 -38.51 -51.45
N LYS A 37 -5.17 -37.90 -51.70
CA LYS A 37 -4.55 -36.94 -50.77
C LYS A 37 -5.47 -35.75 -50.53
N SER A 38 -6.06 -35.18 -51.57
CA SER A 38 -6.99 -34.05 -51.45
C SER A 38 -8.21 -34.39 -50.59
N SER A 39 -8.82 -35.57 -50.80
CA SER A 39 -9.96 -36.02 -49.98
C SER A 39 -9.56 -36.26 -48.52
N GLN A 40 -8.39 -36.85 -48.29
CA GLN A 40 -7.87 -37.07 -46.94
C GLN A 40 -7.60 -35.75 -46.22
N ILE A 41 -7.00 -34.77 -46.90
CA ILE A 41 -6.75 -33.43 -46.35
C ILE A 41 -8.07 -32.75 -45.96
N LYS A 42 -9.11 -32.83 -46.81
CA LYS A 42 -10.43 -32.24 -46.50
C LYS A 42 -11.08 -32.85 -45.26
N GLU A 43 -10.99 -34.18 -45.12
CA GLU A 43 -11.54 -34.86 -43.95
C GLU A 43 -10.78 -34.48 -42.67
N LEU A 44 -9.45 -34.38 -42.75
CA LEU A 44 -8.62 -33.91 -41.62
C LEU A 44 -8.92 -32.46 -41.24
N PHE A 45 -9.16 -31.58 -42.22
CA PHE A 45 -9.57 -30.20 -41.94
C PHE A 45 -10.88 -30.14 -41.17
N LYS A 46 -11.89 -30.90 -41.62
CA LYS A 46 -13.18 -30.97 -40.93
C LYS A 46 -13.03 -31.45 -39.49
N GLN A 47 -12.22 -32.48 -39.27
CA GLN A 47 -11.94 -32.99 -37.92
C GLN A 47 -11.21 -31.95 -37.06
N ALA A 48 -10.24 -31.23 -37.63
CA ALA A 48 -9.52 -30.16 -36.94
C ALA A 48 -10.45 -29.00 -36.55
N GLU A 49 -11.37 -28.61 -37.43
CA GLU A 49 -12.39 -27.59 -37.15
C GLU A 49 -13.34 -28.02 -36.02
N ASP A 50 -13.84 -29.26 -36.07
CA ASP A 50 -14.71 -29.81 -35.03
C ASP A 50 -14.00 -29.83 -33.65
N MET A 51 -12.72 -30.21 -33.63
CA MET A 51 -11.88 -30.19 -32.42
C MET A 51 -11.62 -28.77 -31.93
N PHE A 52 -11.38 -27.82 -32.83
CA PHE A 52 -11.17 -26.42 -32.50
C PHE A 52 -12.41 -25.78 -31.86
N VAL A 53 -13.59 -26.04 -32.42
CA VAL A 53 -14.88 -25.58 -31.87
C VAL A 53 -15.16 -26.22 -30.50
N SER A 54 -14.72 -27.46 -30.30
CA SER A 54 -14.82 -28.17 -29.03
C SER A 54 -13.76 -27.75 -28.00
N GLU A 55 -12.96 -26.70 -28.27
CA GLU A 55 -11.84 -26.21 -27.44
C GLU A 55 -10.73 -27.25 -27.18
N ARG A 56 -10.70 -28.33 -27.97
CA ARG A 56 -9.69 -29.41 -27.88
C ARG A 56 -8.47 -29.04 -28.73
N TYR A 57 -7.79 -27.96 -28.35
CA TYR A 57 -6.74 -27.35 -29.18
C TYR A 57 -5.54 -28.27 -29.44
N ASP A 58 -5.14 -29.12 -28.49
CA ASP A 58 -3.98 -30.02 -28.68
C ASP A 58 -4.27 -31.12 -29.72
N GLU A 59 -5.52 -31.59 -29.77
CA GLU A 59 -5.96 -32.57 -30.77
C GLU A 59 -6.12 -31.92 -32.14
N ALA A 60 -6.69 -30.70 -32.18
CA ALA A 60 -6.78 -29.89 -33.39
C ALA A 60 -5.37 -29.62 -33.98
N GLU A 61 -4.40 -29.27 -33.14
CA GLU A 61 -3.01 -29.05 -33.55
C GLU A 61 -2.41 -30.32 -34.18
N SER A 62 -2.66 -31.47 -33.56
CA SER A 62 -2.17 -32.77 -34.04
C SER A 62 -2.80 -33.16 -35.39
N ALA A 63 -4.09 -32.88 -35.58
CA ALA A 63 -4.78 -33.09 -36.85
C ALA A 63 -4.22 -32.17 -37.95
N VAL A 64 -4.00 -30.89 -37.67
CA VAL A 64 -3.44 -29.93 -38.63
C VAL A 64 -1.98 -30.25 -38.98
N ARG A 65 -1.16 -30.68 -38.02
CA ARG A 65 0.20 -31.17 -38.29
C ARG A 65 0.21 -32.42 -39.16
N SER A 66 -0.82 -33.26 -39.06
CA SER A 66 -0.99 -34.43 -39.95
C SER A 66 -1.33 -34.01 -41.38
N ILE A 67 -2.00 -32.88 -41.59
CA ILE A 67 -2.20 -32.29 -42.92
C ILE A 67 -0.87 -31.81 -43.49
N LEU A 68 -0.08 -31.09 -42.68
CA LEU A 68 1.23 -30.56 -43.08
C LEU A 68 2.28 -31.65 -43.35
N SER A 69 2.12 -32.85 -42.79
CA SER A 69 3.00 -33.99 -43.12
C SER A 69 2.68 -34.60 -44.49
N VAL A 70 1.43 -34.51 -44.94
CA VAL A 70 0.98 -34.94 -46.27
C VAL A 70 1.27 -33.87 -47.33
N ASP A 71 1.02 -32.60 -47.00
CA ASP A 71 1.28 -31.44 -47.85
C ASP A 71 1.93 -30.30 -47.05
N PRO A 72 3.28 -30.23 -47.02
CA PRO A 72 4.01 -29.21 -46.28
C PRO A 72 3.81 -27.77 -46.78
N ASP A 73 3.34 -27.59 -48.01
CA ASP A 73 3.15 -26.26 -48.61
C ASP A 73 1.70 -25.75 -48.53
N ASN A 74 0.83 -26.50 -47.86
CA ASN A 74 -0.54 -26.09 -47.65
C ASN A 74 -0.62 -24.83 -46.76
N GLY A 75 -0.89 -23.67 -47.37
CA GLY A 75 -1.00 -22.39 -46.68
C GLY A 75 -2.16 -22.32 -45.70
N GLU A 76 -3.29 -22.96 -46.02
CA GLU A 76 -4.49 -22.98 -45.16
C GLU A 76 -4.21 -23.74 -43.87
N ALA A 77 -3.49 -24.87 -43.95
CA ALA A 77 -3.10 -25.64 -42.77
C ALA A 77 -2.12 -24.88 -41.87
N LYS A 78 -1.19 -24.10 -42.45
CA LYS A 78 -0.28 -23.23 -41.68
C LYS A 78 -1.04 -22.13 -40.94
N ILE A 79 -2.03 -21.51 -41.57
CA ILE A 79 -2.88 -20.49 -40.94
C ILE A 79 -3.68 -21.10 -39.80
N MET A 80 -4.31 -22.27 -40.03
CA MET A 80 -5.08 -22.96 -39.00
C MET A 80 -4.22 -23.39 -37.81
N LEU A 81 -2.96 -23.77 -38.05
CA LEU A 81 -2.03 -24.11 -36.96
C LEU A 81 -1.76 -22.90 -36.06
N ASP A 82 -1.47 -21.74 -36.66
CA ASP A 82 -1.25 -20.49 -35.91
C ASP A 82 -2.51 -20.05 -35.14
N THR A 83 -3.71 -20.21 -35.72
CA THR A 83 -4.96 -19.88 -35.00
C THR A 83 -5.20 -20.81 -33.81
N VAL A 84 -4.96 -22.13 -33.97
CA VAL A 84 -5.04 -23.12 -32.88
C VAL A 84 -4.05 -22.77 -31.77
N ASP A 85 -2.80 -22.47 -32.12
CA ASP A 85 -1.75 -22.14 -31.14
C ASP A 85 -2.06 -20.86 -30.36
N ARG A 86 -2.57 -19.83 -31.04
CA ARG A 86 -3.02 -18.59 -30.39
C ARG A 86 -4.21 -18.81 -29.48
N ALA A 87 -5.19 -19.61 -29.90
CA ALA A 87 -6.36 -19.93 -29.09
C ALA A 87 -5.97 -20.69 -27.81
N ARG A 88 -5.12 -21.72 -27.94
CA ARG A 88 -4.56 -22.47 -26.81
C ARG A 88 -3.82 -21.55 -25.83
N SER A 89 -2.91 -20.73 -26.35
CA SER A 89 -2.11 -19.81 -25.54
C SER A 89 -3.00 -18.79 -24.80
N ARG A 90 -4.05 -18.31 -25.46
CA ARG A 90 -5.04 -17.41 -24.86
C ARG A 90 -5.81 -18.08 -23.73
N LEU A 91 -6.27 -19.32 -23.90
CA LEU A 91 -6.98 -20.05 -22.86
C LEU A 91 -6.08 -20.27 -21.64
N ALA A 92 -4.86 -20.79 -21.85
CA ALA A 92 -3.89 -20.99 -20.77
C ALA A 92 -3.55 -19.68 -20.03
N PHE A 93 -3.45 -18.57 -20.77
CA PHE A 93 -3.25 -17.25 -20.16
C PHE A 93 -4.41 -16.83 -19.27
N LEU A 94 -5.66 -17.05 -19.71
CA LEU A 94 -6.85 -16.71 -18.94
C LEU A 94 -6.94 -17.54 -17.65
N GLU A 95 -6.71 -18.85 -17.72
CA GLU A 95 -6.70 -19.74 -16.55
C GLU A 95 -5.63 -19.32 -15.53
N LEU A 96 -4.42 -19.03 -16.00
CA LEU A 96 -3.33 -18.57 -15.14
C LEU A 96 -3.63 -17.19 -14.54
N SER A 97 -4.24 -16.29 -15.30
CA SER A 97 -4.68 -14.98 -14.83
C SER A 97 -5.71 -15.11 -13.71
N GLU A 98 -6.72 -15.97 -13.91
CA GLU A 98 -7.77 -16.22 -12.92
C GLU A 98 -7.20 -16.84 -11.64
N LYS A 99 -6.31 -17.83 -11.77
CA LYS A 99 -5.62 -18.44 -10.62
C LYS A 99 -4.83 -17.40 -9.83
N ARG A 100 -4.02 -16.58 -10.50
CA ARG A 100 -3.27 -15.48 -9.86
C ARG A 100 -4.19 -14.48 -9.19
N ALA A 101 -5.31 -14.11 -9.82
CA ALA A 101 -6.28 -13.18 -9.23
C ALA A 101 -6.94 -13.75 -7.97
N ARG A 102 -7.17 -15.08 -7.90
CA ARG A 102 -7.64 -15.74 -6.66
C ARG A 102 -6.58 -15.70 -5.57
N GLU A 103 -5.36 -16.13 -5.88
CA GLU A 103 -4.24 -16.15 -4.92
C GLU A 103 -3.91 -14.74 -4.40
N TYR A 104 -3.89 -13.74 -5.28
CA TYR A 104 -3.65 -12.35 -4.91
C TYR A 104 -4.73 -11.81 -3.96
N ARG A 105 -6.01 -12.11 -4.23
CA ARG A 105 -7.12 -11.70 -3.35
C ARG A 105 -7.00 -12.34 -1.97
N GLU A 106 -6.62 -13.61 -1.92
CA GLU A 106 -6.45 -14.32 -0.66
C GLU A 106 -5.27 -13.74 0.15
N HIS A 107 -4.12 -13.56 -0.49
CA HIS A 107 -2.96 -12.93 0.13
C HIS A 107 -3.27 -11.50 0.60
N TRP A 108 -4.03 -10.73 -0.18
CA TRP A 108 -4.45 -9.39 0.20
C TRP A 108 -5.32 -9.40 1.45
N LYS A 109 -6.29 -10.31 1.56
CA LYS A 109 -7.11 -10.47 2.77
C LYS A 109 -6.26 -10.82 3.98
N GLN A 110 -5.38 -11.81 3.86
CA GLN A 110 -4.49 -12.23 4.95
C GLN A 110 -3.57 -11.09 5.40
N THR A 111 -3.04 -10.33 4.45
CA THR A 111 -2.22 -9.15 4.76
C THR A 111 -3.06 -8.12 5.52
N GLN A 112 -4.26 -7.80 5.05
CA GLN A 112 -5.14 -6.86 5.73
C GLN A 112 -5.54 -7.31 7.14
N GLU A 113 -5.82 -8.60 7.33
CA GLU A 113 -6.11 -9.14 8.66
C GLU A 113 -4.89 -9.07 9.59
N ALA A 114 -3.69 -9.40 9.09
CA ALA A 114 -2.46 -9.38 9.86
C ALA A 114 -1.96 -7.96 10.18
N THR A 115 -2.18 -6.99 9.28
CA THR A 115 -1.81 -5.59 9.48
C THR A 115 -2.94 -4.76 10.09
N ARG A 116 -4.08 -5.37 10.42
CA ARG A 116 -5.17 -4.68 11.10
C ARG A 116 -4.67 -4.22 12.46
N ILE A 117 -4.55 -2.90 12.62
CA ILE A 117 -4.26 -2.30 13.92
C ILE A 117 -5.45 -2.63 14.82
N GLN A 118 -5.21 -3.34 15.92
CA GLN A 118 -6.22 -3.51 16.96
C GLN A 118 -6.77 -2.13 17.36
N GLY A 119 -8.07 -1.92 17.21
CA GLY A 119 -8.74 -0.68 17.60
C GLY A 119 -9.37 0.16 16.47
N GLU A 120 -9.13 -0.09 15.17
CA GLU A 120 -9.73 0.77 14.11
C GLU A 120 -11.26 0.71 14.03
N THR A 121 -11.87 -0.39 14.50
CA THR A 121 -13.33 -0.57 14.56
C THR A 121 -13.88 -0.59 15.97
N GLU A 122 -13.01 -0.69 16.97
CA GLU A 122 -13.45 -0.63 18.36
C GLU A 122 -13.49 0.83 18.75
N THR A 123 -14.71 1.35 18.92
CA THR A 123 -14.93 2.61 19.63
C THR A 123 -14.04 2.61 20.85
N ILE A 124 -13.22 3.65 21.04
CA ILE A 124 -12.40 3.81 22.25
C ILE A 124 -13.36 3.76 23.44
N VAL A 125 -13.45 2.60 24.10
CA VAL A 125 -14.26 2.42 25.29
C VAL A 125 -13.37 2.81 26.46
N TYR A 126 -13.62 4.01 26.99
CA TYR A 126 -13.03 4.40 28.26
C TYR A 126 -13.63 3.53 29.37
N PRO A 127 -12.82 3.08 30.34
CA PRO A 127 -13.32 2.39 31.52
C PRO A 127 -14.39 3.23 32.24
N ASP A 128 -15.43 2.56 32.77
CA ASP A 128 -16.52 3.22 33.50
C ASP A 128 -16.01 4.02 34.72
N ASP A 129 -14.84 3.63 35.27
CA ASP A 129 -14.18 4.21 36.43
C ASP A 129 -13.11 5.27 36.08
N TRP A 130 -13.12 5.86 34.88
CA TRP A 130 -12.13 6.87 34.48
C TRP A 130 -12.04 8.07 35.45
N LYS A 131 -13.17 8.42 36.08
CA LYS A 131 -13.23 9.45 37.13
C LYS A 131 -12.45 9.03 38.37
N ASP A 132 -12.55 7.76 38.75
CA ASP A 132 -11.83 7.20 39.90
C ASP A 132 -10.33 7.10 39.61
N LEU A 133 -9.94 6.77 38.37
CA LEU A 133 -8.54 6.79 37.95
C LEU A 133 -7.94 8.20 37.99
N THR A 134 -8.72 9.21 37.60
CA THR A 134 -8.31 10.62 37.69
C THR A 134 -8.10 11.03 39.15
N PHE A 135 -9.05 10.69 40.02
CA PHE A 135 -8.95 10.95 41.46
C PHE A 135 -7.74 10.24 42.12
N ARG A 136 -7.49 8.97 41.75
CA ARG A 136 -6.33 8.22 42.25
C ARG A 136 -5.01 8.87 41.83
N ARG A 137 -4.95 9.40 40.61
CA ARG A 137 -3.77 10.08 40.08
C ARG A 137 -3.51 11.41 40.79
N GLU A 138 -4.54 12.22 41.00
CA GLU A 138 -4.40 13.47 41.76
C GLU A 138 -3.91 13.20 43.18
N ARG A 139 -4.51 12.23 43.87
CA ARG A 139 -4.05 11.83 45.21
C ARG A 139 -2.60 11.33 45.21
N LEU A 140 -2.21 10.53 44.22
CA LEU A 140 -0.82 10.08 44.07
C LEU A 140 0.15 11.23 43.81
N LEU A 141 -0.26 12.25 43.06
CA LEU A 141 0.54 13.45 42.84
C LEU A 141 0.71 14.25 44.13
N ASP A 142 -0.34 14.35 44.96
CA ASP A 142 -0.26 14.96 46.28
C ASP A 142 0.63 14.16 47.25
N GLU A 143 0.52 12.83 47.25
CA GLU A 143 1.38 11.94 48.06
C GLU A 143 2.84 11.93 47.60
N LEU A 144 3.09 12.19 46.31
CA LEU A 144 4.43 12.28 45.71
C LEU A 144 5.01 13.69 45.76
N GLN A 145 4.28 14.70 46.24
CA GLN A 145 4.90 15.97 46.59
C GLN A 145 5.97 15.65 47.64
N PRO A 146 7.25 16.00 47.41
CA PRO A 146 8.28 15.76 48.41
C PRO A 146 7.82 16.43 49.70
N GLU A 147 7.75 15.65 50.79
CA GLU A 147 7.52 16.15 52.15
C GLU A 147 8.23 17.48 52.29
N ALA A 148 7.44 18.56 52.37
CA ALA A 148 7.97 19.93 52.32
C ALA A 148 9.15 19.97 53.29
N SER A 149 10.34 20.29 52.78
CA SER A 149 11.56 20.26 53.59
C SER A 149 11.30 21.07 54.86
N ALA A 150 11.92 20.71 55.99
CA ALA A 150 11.77 21.51 57.22
C ALA A 150 12.05 23.01 56.99
N VAL A 151 12.86 23.32 55.95
CA VAL A 151 13.09 24.67 55.43
C VAL A 151 11.85 25.28 54.75
N ASP A 152 11.13 24.54 53.92
CA ASP A 152 9.94 24.99 53.20
C ASP A 152 8.77 25.24 54.16
N GLN A 153 8.61 24.37 55.16
CA GLN A 153 7.60 24.56 56.22
C GLN A 153 7.89 25.83 57.02
N ALA A 154 9.16 26.05 57.40
CA ALA A 154 9.57 27.25 58.12
C ALA A 154 9.34 28.54 57.30
N VAL A 155 9.51 28.51 55.98
CA VAL A 155 9.20 29.64 55.09
C VAL A 155 7.69 29.88 55.04
N ARG A 156 6.88 28.83 54.88
CA ARG A 156 5.40 28.94 54.88
C ARG A 156 4.86 29.50 56.19
N ASP A 157 5.42 29.08 57.32
CA ASP A 157 5.02 29.59 58.64
C ASP A 157 5.35 31.08 58.81
N LYS A 158 6.42 31.57 58.18
CA LYS A 158 6.75 33.01 58.15
C LYS A 158 5.77 33.79 57.27
N LEU A 159 5.39 33.25 56.11
CA LEU A 159 4.43 33.86 55.17
C LEU A 159 3.00 33.97 55.74
N ARG A 160 2.62 33.08 56.66
CA ARG A 160 1.29 33.14 57.31
C ARG A 160 1.18 34.16 58.44
N ARG A 161 2.28 34.81 58.83
CA ARG A 161 2.25 35.81 59.91
C ARG A 161 1.49 37.05 59.44
N PRO A 162 0.58 37.61 60.27
CA PRO A 162 -0.14 38.81 59.91
C PRO A 162 0.80 40.02 59.93
N VAL A 163 0.70 40.84 58.89
CA VAL A 163 1.47 42.08 58.74
C VAL A 163 0.52 43.26 58.55
N THR A 164 0.94 44.43 59.05
CA THR A 164 0.20 45.68 58.95
C THR A 164 1.14 46.75 58.42
N PHE A 165 0.84 47.30 57.26
CA PHE A 165 1.65 48.33 56.62
C PHE A 165 0.82 49.20 55.67
N GLY A 166 1.31 50.41 55.42
CA GLY A 166 0.73 51.35 54.48
C GLY A 166 1.80 51.96 53.60
N PHE A 167 1.71 51.71 52.30
CA PHE A 167 2.56 52.30 51.27
C PHE A 167 1.76 53.35 50.50
N THR A 168 2.39 54.48 50.22
CA THR A 168 1.81 55.54 49.38
C THR A 168 2.83 55.89 48.32
N ASP A 169 2.49 55.61 47.06
CA ASP A 169 3.32 55.89 45.89
C ASP A 169 4.79 55.43 46.05
N SER A 170 4.99 54.23 46.60
CA SER A 170 6.31 53.71 46.96
C SER A 170 6.88 52.80 45.85
N PRO A 171 8.18 52.88 45.52
CA PRO A 171 8.81 51.96 44.57
C PRO A 171 8.69 50.49 45.03
N LEU A 172 8.48 49.58 44.09
CA LEU A 172 8.38 48.14 44.38
C LEU A 172 9.63 47.58 45.08
N GLU A 173 10.81 48.11 44.77
CA GLU A 173 12.06 47.72 45.44
C GLU A 173 12.00 48.00 46.95
N ASP A 174 11.56 49.19 47.34
CA ASP A 174 11.42 49.59 48.75
C ASP A 174 10.34 48.77 49.47
N VAL A 175 9.26 48.43 48.77
CA VAL A 175 8.18 47.57 49.29
C VAL A 175 8.68 46.16 49.54
N VAL A 176 9.44 45.59 48.61
CA VAL A 176 10.03 44.25 48.75
C VAL A 176 11.09 44.22 49.85
N ASP A 177 11.91 45.27 49.97
CA ASP A 177 12.89 45.38 51.05
C ASP A 177 12.24 45.46 52.43
N PHE A 178 11.15 46.21 52.56
CA PHE A 178 10.36 46.22 53.79
C PHE A 178 9.78 44.83 54.10
N MET A 179 9.28 44.11 53.09
CA MET A 179 8.77 42.74 53.26
C MET A 179 9.88 41.76 53.66
N ARG A 180 11.10 41.88 53.12
CA ARG A 180 12.26 41.08 53.55
C ARG A 180 12.54 41.27 55.03
N GLN A 181 12.50 42.51 55.51
CA GLN A 181 12.83 42.85 56.89
C GLN A 181 11.74 42.42 57.88
N VAL A 182 10.47 42.64 57.54
CA VAL A 182 9.34 42.29 58.42
C VAL A 182 9.07 40.79 58.43
N GLY A 183 9.16 40.14 57.27
CA GLY A 183 8.91 38.71 57.11
C GLY A 183 10.08 37.80 57.51
N ASP A 184 11.29 38.34 57.63
CA ASP A 184 12.54 37.56 57.77
C ASP A 184 12.65 36.49 56.66
N LEU A 185 12.40 36.93 55.42
CA LEU A 185 12.37 36.12 54.21
C LEU A 185 13.37 36.66 53.19
N ASN A 186 14.08 35.74 52.51
CA ASN A 186 14.97 36.09 51.41
C ASN A 186 14.17 36.14 50.10
N ILE A 187 13.51 37.27 49.84
CA ILE A 187 12.76 37.51 48.60
C ILE A 187 13.74 38.00 47.53
N VAL A 188 13.74 37.46 46.31
CA VAL A 188 14.58 37.97 45.21
C VAL A 188 13.69 38.38 44.05
N VAL A 189 13.77 39.65 43.65
CA VAL A 189 13.03 40.18 42.49
C VAL A 189 13.83 39.88 41.23
N ASP A 190 13.19 39.35 40.19
CA ASP A 190 13.84 39.15 38.89
C ASP A 190 14.14 40.53 38.25
N THR A 191 15.42 40.78 37.99
CA THR A 191 15.91 41.99 37.32
C THR A 191 15.24 42.29 35.98
N ARG A 192 14.71 41.26 35.28
CA ARG A 192 13.98 41.43 34.01
C ARG A 192 12.63 42.11 34.20
N VAL A 193 11.96 41.80 35.31
CA VAL A 193 10.66 42.38 35.67
C VAL A 193 10.84 43.88 35.95
N LEU A 194 11.87 44.23 36.71
CA LEU A 194 12.19 45.64 37.00
C LEU A 194 12.58 46.42 35.74
N ALA A 195 13.31 45.79 34.80
CA ALA A 195 13.66 46.43 33.52
C ALA A 195 12.46 46.65 32.59
N ALA A 196 11.41 45.82 32.69
CA ALA A 196 10.19 45.94 31.90
C ALA A 196 9.29 47.11 32.35
N ALA A 197 9.45 47.59 33.59
CA ALA A 197 8.63 48.65 34.21
C ALA A 197 8.85 50.07 33.63
N GLY A 198 9.84 50.28 32.75
CA GLY A 198 10.15 51.58 32.15
C GLY A 198 10.75 52.62 33.11
N ALA A 199 10.90 53.87 32.66
CA ALA A 199 11.63 54.93 33.37
C ALA A 199 10.98 55.44 34.68
N GLY A 200 9.81 54.90 35.07
CA GLY A 200 9.09 55.24 36.30
C GLY A 200 9.06 54.12 37.35
N GLY A 201 9.49 52.90 37.01
CA GLY A 201 9.40 51.73 37.87
C GLY A 201 7.96 51.34 38.23
N TYR A 202 7.80 50.22 38.95
CA TYR A 202 6.52 49.86 39.55
C TYR A 202 6.31 50.62 40.85
N ARG A 203 5.16 51.28 40.99
CA ARG A 203 4.79 52.07 42.16
C ARG A 203 3.54 51.48 42.80
N VAL A 204 3.59 51.26 44.11
CA VAL A 204 2.53 50.59 44.86
C VAL A 204 1.93 51.57 45.87
N THR A 205 0.61 51.64 45.88
CA THR A 205 -0.18 52.33 46.92
C THR A 205 -1.13 51.31 47.51
N LEU A 206 -0.84 50.84 48.72
CA LEU A 206 -1.58 49.76 49.37
C LEU A 206 -1.51 49.94 50.89
N SER A 207 -2.66 49.81 51.57
CA SER A 207 -2.73 49.81 53.02
C SER A 207 -3.45 48.55 53.48
N LEU A 208 -2.74 47.70 54.23
CA LEU A 208 -3.25 46.45 54.77
C LEU A 208 -3.12 46.45 56.30
N THR A 209 -4.12 45.86 56.97
CA THR A 209 -4.18 45.75 58.43
C THR A 209 -4.48 44.30 58.80
N GLU A 210 -3.56 43.67 59.54
CA GLU A 210 -3.66 42.28 60.01
C GLU A 210 -3.91 41.24 58.91
N VAL A 211 -3.26 41.40 57.75
CA VAL A 211 -3.38 40.47 56.62
C VAL A 211 -2.20 39.52 56.60
N PRO A 212 -2.38 38.21 56.33
CA PRO A 212 -1.26 37.28 56.12
C PRO A 212 -0.30 37.80 55.07
N MET A 213 1.01 37.61 55.30
CA MET A 213 2.04 38.10 54.38
C MET A 213 1.95 37.47 52.98
N GLU A 214 1.46 36.23 52.87
CA GLU A 214 1.14 35.58 51.58
C GLU A 214 0.10 36.36 50.77
N ASP A 215 -1.06 36.63 51.36
CA ASP A 215 -2.12 37.42 50.71
C ASP A 215 -1.65 38.85 50.40
N ALA A 216 -0.86 39.44 51.31
CA ALA A 216 -0.29 40.77 51.12
C ALA A 216 0.65 40.83 49.90
N LEU A 217 1.43 39.77 49.66
CA LEU A 217 2.30 39.66 48.48
C LEU A 217 1.47 39.50 47.21
N ASP A 218 0.45 38.64 47.24
CA ASP A 218 -0.47 38.44 46.10
C ASP A 218 -1.17 39.75 45.71
N PHE A 219 -1.65 40.52 46.69
CA PHE A 219 -2.22 41.84 46.41
C PHE A 219 -1.22 42.83 45.82
N ILE A 220 0.05 42.78 46.23
CA ILE A 220 1.09 43.63 45.65
C ILE A 220 1.37 43.22 44.20
N LEU A 221 1.42 41.93 43.90
CA LEU A 221 1.65 41.41 42.54
C LEU A 221 0.47 41.76 41.62
N ASP A 222 -0.77 41.56 42.09
CA ASP A 222 -1.99 41.92 41.36
C ASP A 222 -2.04 43.42 41.02
N LEU A 223 -1.65 44.29 41.95
CA LEU A 223 -1.61 45.74 41.72
C LEU A 223 -0.59 46.17 40.67
N VAL A 224 0.41 45.33 40.42
CA VAL A 224 1.54 45.59 39.53
C VAL A 224 1.40 44.81 38.20
N ASP A 225 0.29 44.08 38.02
CA ASP A 225 0.03 43.18 36.88
C ASP A 225 1.18 42.15 36.68
N LEU A 226 1.65 41.53 37.77
CA LEU A 226 2.73 40.53 37.78
C LEU A 226 2.28 39.13 38.19
#